data_AF-A0A933CID2-F1
#
_entry.id   AF-A0A933CID2-F1
#
_cell.length_a   1.000
_cell.length_b   1.000
_cell.length_c   1.000
_cell.angle_alpha   90.00
_cell.angle_beta   90.00
_cell.angle_gamma   90.00
#
_symmetry.space_group_name_H-M   'P 1'
#
loop_
_entity.id
_entity.type
_entity.pdbx_description
1 polymer ?
#
loop_
_entity_poly.entity_id
_entity_poly.type
_entity_poly.pdbx_seq_one_letter_code
_entity_poly.pdbx_strand_id
1 'polypeptide(L)'
;MSQMDLARKLGCPQSGVSRLESGRRSPTLRELVGLAKALNTPLSDLLRELEGDFGMPRGGHSMLSEPAVSYGSVPAFHEAQASEEAVMAQLAAHGVQFLGKQARAAVFKLTLEETLLAALRFADEPRLFEALPTLLLRNAAVLDWSQLVSGALMLQLQNRLGMVVAAALQLKGSASDVPGDTWRFLDEVHGKLAEARLDRQEFLGPKPSTHEGMEDLAKRTPPWLRAWHAFGSMDIQSLSRHLPR
;
A
#
# COMPACT_ATOMS: atom_id res chain seq x y z
N MET A 1 -17.94 29.55 10.05
CA MET A 1 -18.86 29.01 9.02
C MET A 1 -19.93 28.19 9.72
N SER A 2 -21.20 28.25 9.32
CA SER A 2 -22.24 27.43 9.96
C SER A 2 -22.23 25.99 9.44
N GLN A 3 -22.72 25.03 10.24
CA GLN A 3 -22.84 23.62 9.82
C GLN A 3 -23.69 23.45 8.56
N MET A 4 -24.73 24.27 8.40
CA MET A 4 -25.61 24.24 7.22
C MET A 4 -24.87 24.73 5.96
N ASP A 5 -24.03 25.76 6.09
CA ASP A 5 -23.22 26.26 4.97
C ASP A 5 -22.15 25.26 4.55
N LEU A 6 -21.55 24.57 5.52
CA LEU A 6 -20.56 23.51 5.27
C LEU A 6 -21.21 22.30 4.60
N ALA A 7 -22.38 21.87 5.07
CA ALA A 7 -23.16 20.79 4.50
C ALA A 7 -23.52 21.05 3.02
N ARG A 8 -23.93 22.30 2.73
CA ARG A 8 -24.22 22.73 1.35
C ARG A 8 -22.98 22.67 0.44
N LYS A 9 -21.81 23.08 0.94
CA LYS A 9 -20.54 23.00 0.19
C LYS A 9 -20.05 21.56 -0.03
N LEU A 10 -20.33 20.66 0.90
CA LEU A 10 -19.93 19.25 0.83
C LEU A 10 -20.95 18.37 0.08
N GLY A 11 -22.13 18.91 -0.24
CA GLY A 11 -23.21 18.15 -0.88
C GLY A 11 -23.78 17.06 0.03
N CYS A 12 -23.76 17.26 1.35
CA CYS A 12 -24.27 16.29 2.32
C CYS A 12 -25.31 16.93 3.27
N PRO A 13 -26.14 16.14 3.99
CA PRO A 13 -27.07 16.67 4.98
C PRO A 13 -26.34 17.30 6.18
N GLN A 14 -26.93 18.31 6.83
CA GLN A 14 -26.37 18.94 8.04
C GLN A 14 -26.11 17.93 9.17
N SER A 15 -26.98 16.92 9.31
CA SER A 15 -26.80 15.81 10.25
C SER A 15 -25.59 14.92 9.94
N GLY A 16 -25.07 14.97 8.71
CA GLY A 16 -23.80 14.35 8.32
C GLY A 16 -22.62 15.14 8.87
N VAL A 17 -22.63 16.46 8.73
CA VAL A 17 -21.59 17.36 9.27
C VAL A 17 -21.53 17.30 10.80
N SER A 18 -22.68 17.33 11.48
CA SER A 18 -22.74 17.21 12.94
C SER A 18 -22.12 15.90 13.47
N ARG A 19 -22.26 14.79 12.73
CA ARG A 19 -21.64 13.51 13.09
C ARG A 19 -20.13 13.49 12.87
N LEU A 20 -19.64 14.23 11.87
CA LEU A 20 -18.20 14.41 11.63
C LEU A 20 -17.57 15.26 12.74
N GLU A 21 -18.17 16.40 13.08
CA GLU A 21 -17.64 17.31 14.11
C GLU A 21 -17.67 16.69 15.52
N SER A 22 -18.61 15.79 15.80
CA SER A 22 -18.69 15.07 17.08
C SER A 22 -17.83 13.81 17.14
N GLY A 23 -17.04 13.49 16.10
CA GLY A 23 -16.19 12.31 16.05
C GLY A 23 -16.94 10.97 15.97
N ARG A 24 -18.27 10.99 15.82
CA ARG A 24 -19.11 9.79 15.71
C ARG A 24 -19.02 9.13 14.34
N ARG A 25 -18.35 9.77 13.38
CA ARG A 25 -18.10 9.27 12.03
C ARG A 25 -16.78 9.84 11.53
N SER A 26 -15.93 8.97 11.01
CA SER A 26 -14.71 9.39 10.32
C SER A 26 -15.06 9.95 8.93
N PRO A 27 -14.50 11.11 8.54
CA PRO A 27 -14.70 11.66 7.21
C PRO A 27 -14.04 10.77 6.14
N THR A 28 -14.73 10.57 5.03
CA THR A 28 -14.13 9.92 3.85
C THR A 28 -13.13 10.85 3.18
N LEU A 29 -12.20 10.32 2.38
CA LEU A 29 -11.23 11.14 1.65
C LEU A 29 -11.89 12.18 0.74
N ARG A 30 -13.02 11.83 0.11
CA ARG A 30 -13.82 12.76 -0.70
C ARG A 30 -14.37 13.91 0.14
N GLU A 31 -14.82 13.62 1.36
CA GLU A 31 -15.27 14.63 2.32
C GLU A 31 -14.09 15.45 2.85
N LEU A 32 -12.92 14.85 3.10
CA LEU A 32 -11.70 15.57 3.52
C LEU A 32 -11.19 16.53 2.44
N VAL A 33 -11.17 16.12 1.17
CA VAL A 33 -10.85 17.01 0.04
C VAL A 33 -11.90 18.13 -0.09
N GLY A 34 -13.17 17.80 0.13
CA GLY A 34 -14.25 18.79 0.19
C GLY A 34 -14.07 19.78 1.35
N LEU A 35 -13.67 19.29 2.53
CA LEU A 35 -13.43 20.06 3.75
C LEU A 35 -12.23 20.99 3.58
N ALA A 36 -11.11 20.49 3.06
CA ALA A 36 -9.92 21.27 2.74
C ALA A 36 -10.27 22.45 1.83
N LYS A 37 -11.04 22.20 0.78
CA LYS A 37 -11.53 23.26 -0.14
C LYS A 37 -12.50 24.22 0.54
N ALA A 38 -13.43 23.71 1.36
CA ALA A 38 -14.46 24.53 2.00
C ALA A 38 -13.91 25.44 3.11
N LEU A 39 -12.88 24.97 3.82
CA LEU A 39 -12.21 25.64 4.93
C LEU A 39 -10.96 26.44 4.51
N ASN A 40 -10.55 26.32 3.25
CA ASN A 40 -9.32 26.91 2.72
C ASN A 40 -8.08 26.51 3.54
N THR A 41 -8.06 25.24 3.94
CA THR A 41 -7.00 24.63 4.75
C THR A 41 -6.32 23.56 3.91
N PRO A 42 -4.99 23.47 3.89
CA PRO A 42 -4.33 22.41 3.15
C PRO A 42 -4.70 21.05 3.75
N LEU A 43 -4.91 20.07 2.87
CA LEU A 43 -5.37 18.73 3.26
C LEU A 43 -4.41 18.08 4.28
N SER A 44 -3.11 18.40 4.21
CA SER A 44 -2.08 17.97 5.15
C SER A 44 -2.37 18.37 6.59
N ASP A 45 -2.96 19.54 6.82
CA ASP A 45 -3.24 20.02 8.17
C ASP A 45 -4.44 19.27 8.77
N LEU A 46 -5.45 18.98 7.93
CA LEU A 46 -6.59 18.14 8.32
C LEU A 46 -6.17 16.70 8.58
N LEU A 47 -5.20 16.18 7.83
CA LEU A 47 -4.65 14.84 8.04
C LEU A 47 -3.77 14.78 9.30
N ARG A 48 -2.97 15.81 9.56
CA ARG A 48 -2.11 15.87 10.76
C ARG A 48 -2.92 15.92 12.07
N GLU A 49 -4.07 16.59 12.07
CA GLU A 49 -4.99 16.54 13.23
C GLU A 49 -5.60 15.15 13.44
N LEU A 50 -5.78 14.36 12.37
CA LEU A 50 -6.22 12.96 12.46
C LEU A 50 -5.06 12.01 12.87
N GLU A 51 -3.81 12.37 12.54
CA GLU A 51 -2.60 11.61 12.88
C GLU A 51 -2.15 11.77 14.35
N GLY A 52 -2.61 12.82 15.04
CA GLY A 52 -2.27 13.09 16.45
C GLY A 52 -2.63 11.96 17.43
N ASP A 53 -3.45 11.00 17.01
CA ASP A 53 -3.85 9.82 17.79
C ASP A 53 -2.92 8.60 17.60
N PHE A 54 -1.97 8.65 16.65
CA PHE A 54 -1.02 7.56 16.39
C PHE A 54 0.31 7.76 17.12
N GLY A 55 0.32 7.50 18.44
CA GLY A 55 1.51 7.61 19.28
C GLY A 55 2.59 6.57 18.93
N MET A 56 3.75 7.03 18.44
CA MET A 56 5.07 6.38 18.58
C MET A 56 6.22 7.41 18.57
N PRO A 57 7.39 7.09 19.15
CA PRO A 57 8.43 8.06 19.51
C PRO A 57 9.22 8.51 18.30
N ARG A 58 9.34 9.84 18.15
CA ARG A 58 10.13 10.49 17.11
C ARG A 58 11.61 10.19 17.30
N GLY A 59 12.17 9.32 16.46
CA GLY A 59 13.61 9.28 16.22
C GLY A 59 14.05 10.59 15.59
N GLY A 60 15.03 11.26 16.20
CA GLY A 60 15.40 12.64 15.89
C GLY A 60 15.83 12.85 14.45
N HIS A 61 15.01 13.56 13.67
CA HIS A 61 15.47 14.22 12.46
C HIS A 61 16.23 15.50 12.87
N SER A 62 17.55 15.42 12.76
CA SER A 62 18.44 16.58 12.76
C SER A 62 17.94 17.55 11.70
N MET A 63 17.79 18.82 12.11
CA MET A 63 17.65 19.95 11.19
C MET A 63 18.76 19.86 10.15
N LEU A 64 18.38 19.89 8.87
CA LEU A 64 19.05 20.61 7.78
C LEU A 64 18.28 20.36 6.47
N SER A 65 17.71 21.45 5.94
CA SER A 65 17.25 21.66 4.56
C SER A 65 16.05 20.84 4.05
N GLU A 66 14.86 21.41 4.20
CA GLU A 66 13.68 21.08 3.41
C GLU A 66 13.85 21.53 1.95
N PRO A 67 13.49 20.71 0.94
CA PRO A 67 12.83 21.21 -0.24
C PRO A 67 11.32 20.99 -0.11
N ALA A 68 10.57 22.03 -0.45
CA ALA A 68 9.11 22.10 -0.43
C ALA A 68 8.45 20.86 -1.05
N VAL A 69 7.71 20.10 -0.26
CA VAL A 69 6.97 18.93 -0.76
C VAL A 69 5.62 19.37 -1.32
N SER A 70 5.56 19.44 -2.64
CA SER A 70 4.33 19.64 -3.41
C SER A 70 3.50 18.35 -3.41
N TYR A 71 2.62 18.17 -2.43
CA TYR A 71 1.65 17.08 -2.41
C TYR A 71 0.41 17.42 -3.26
N GLY A 72 0.60 17.34 -4.57
CA GLY A 72 -0.45 17.16 -5.56
C GLY A 72 -0.02 15.98 -6.42
N SER A 73 -0.92 15.01 -6.63
CA SER A 73 -0.68 13.77 -7.36
C SER A 73 0.38 13.92 -8.45
N VAL A 74 1.56 13.35 -8.23
CA VAL A 74 2.69 13.50 -9.14
C VAL A 74 2.29 12.82 -10.45
N PRO A 75 2.38 13.48 -11.63
CA PRO A 75 2.06 12.86 -12.92
C PRO A 75 2.76 11.50 -13.11
N ALA A 76 3.98 11.37 -12.59
CA ALA A 76 4.74 10.12 -12.58
C ALA A 76 4.06 8.96 -11.84
N PHE A 77 3.30 9.23 -10.77
CA PHE A 77 2.55 8.19 -10.04
C PHE A 77 1.35 7.70 -10.87
N HIS A 78 0.65 8.62 -11.53
CA HIS A 78 -0.43 8.26 -12.46
C HIS A 78 0.09 7.48 -13.66
N GLU A 79 1.24 7.88 -14.22
CA GLU A 79 1.90 7.14 -15.31
C GLU A 79 2.33 5.74 -14.87
N ALA A 80 2.91 5.60 -13.68
CA ALA A 80 3.25 4.29 -13.14
C ALA A 80 2.00 3.42 -12.92
N GLN A 81 0.90 3.98 -12.42
CA GLN A 81 -0.36 3.25 -12.29
C GLN A 81 -1.03 2.91 -13.63
N ALA A 82 -0.61 3.54 -14.74
CA ALA A 82 -1.24 3.35 -16.05
C ALA A 82 -0.76 2.12 -16.81
N SER A 83 0.46 1.62 -16.53
CA SER A 83 0.96 0.42 -17.22
C SER A 83 1.91 -0.43 -16.37
N GLU A 84 1.82 -1.74 -16.57
CA GLU A 84 2.71 -2.71 -15.94
C GLU A 84 4.19 -2.45 -16.29
N GLU A 85 4.47 -2.05 -17.53
CA GLU A 85 5.82 -1.72 -17.99
C GLU A 85 6.42 -0.53 -17.23
N ALA A 86 5.60 0.50 -16.94
CA ALA A 86 6.03 1.66 -16.17
C ALA A 86 6.33 1.28 -14.71
N VAL A 87 5.52 0.41 -14.09
CA VAL A 87 5.81 -0.11 -12.75
C VAL A 87 7.11 -0.91 -12.73
N MET A 88 7.31 -1.82 -13.70
CA MET A 88 8.55 -2.60 -13.78
C MET A 88 9.79 -1.70 -13.89
N ALA A 89 9.70 -0.60 -14.63
CA ALA A 89 10.76 0.41 -14.73
C ALA A 89 11.09 1.05 -13.37
N GLN A 90 10.06 1.40 -12.58
CA GLN A 90 10.26 1.96 -11.24
C GLN A 90 10.87 0.93 -10.27
N LEU A 91 10.37 -0.31 -10.28
CA LEU A 91 10.92 -1.39 -9.46
C LEU A 91 12.40 -1.68 -9.81
N ALA A 92 12.74 -1.66 -11.10
CA ALA A 92 14.12 -1.79 -11.55
C ALA A 92 15.01 -0.63 -11.07
N ALA A 93 14.50 0.60 -11.04
CA ALA A 93 15.20 1.77 -10.50
C ALA A 93 15.45 1.69 -8.98
N HIS A 94 14.74 0.79 -8.28
CA HIS A 94 14.94 0.43 -6.87
C HIS A 94 15.66 -0.91 -6.69
N GLY A 95 16.28 -1.44 -7.75
CA GLY A 95 17.19 -2.59 -7.69
C GLY A 95 16.52 -3.96 -7.82
N VAL A 96 15.25 -4.01 -8.22
CA VAL A 96 14.58 -5.29 -8.58
C VAL A 96 15.09 -5.77 -9.94
N GLN A 97 15.48 -7.04 -10.01
CA GLN A 97 15.89 -7.68 -11.26
C GLN A 97 14.79 -8.60 -11.76
N PHE A 98 14.33 -8.34 -12.98
CA PHE A 98 13.38 -9.21 -13.68
C PHE A 98 14.14 -10.05 -14.73
N LEU A 99 13.82 -11.34 -14.82
CA LEU A 99 14.38 -12.21 -15.86
C LEU A 99 13.78 -11.83 -17.23
N GLY A 100 14.63 -11.55 -18.23
CA GLY A 100 14.21 -11.27 -19.60
C GLY A 100 14.37 -9.81 -20.03
N LYS A 101 13.30 -9.21 -20.59
CA LYS A 101 13.33 -7.86 -21.18
C LYS A 101 13.81 -6.84 -20.14
N GLN A 102 14.84 -6.06 -20.51
CA GLN A 102 15.26 -4.92 -19.69
C GLN A 102 14.10 -3.93 -19.59
N ALA A 103 13.72 -3.59 -18.36
CA ALA A 103 12.75 -2.53 -18.14
C ALA A 103 13.30 -1.22 -18.72
N ARG A 104 12.46 -0.48 -19.44
CA ARG A 104 12.82 0.85 -19.93
C ARG A 104 13.17 1.74 -18.74
N ALA A 105 14.15 2.64 -18.86
CA ALA A 105 14.46 3.57 -17.79
C ALA A 105 13.25 4.45 -17.46
N ALA A 106 12.92 4.59 -16.18
CA ALA A 106 11.87 5.47 -15.71
C ALA A 106 12.25 6.94 -16.01
N VAL A 107 11.30 7.72 -16.53
CA VAL A 107 11.50 9.14 -16.86
C VAL A 107 11.65 9.98 -15.58
N PHE A 108 10.85 9.68 -14.56
CA PHE A 108 10.96 10.24 -13.21
C PHE A 108 10.98 9.11 -12.20
N LYS A 109 11.90 9.17 -11.23
CA LYS A 109 12.00 8.16 -10.19
C LYS A 109 11.00 8.46 -9.07
N LEU A 110 10.07 7.54 -8.85
CA LEU A 110 9.15 7.60 -7.70
C LEU A 110 9.89 7.30 -6.40
N THR A 111 9.33 7.77 -5.29
CA THR A 111 9.72 7.28 -3.96
C THR A 111 9.47 5.77 -3.85
N LEU A 112 10.06 5.12 -2.84
CA LEU A 112 9.91 3.68 -2.68
C LEU A 112 8.47 3.32 -2.31
N GLU A 113 7.84 4.11 -1.44
CA GLU A 113 6.46 3.97 -1.00
C GLU A 113 5.50 4.10 -2.19
N GLU A 114 5.66 5.15 -3.00
CA GLU A 114 4.88 5.33 -4.23
C GLU A 114 5.09 4.19 -5.23
N THR A 115 6.33 3.71 -5.36
CA THR A 115 6.64 2.57 -6.24
C THR A 115 5.94 1.31 -5.75
N LEU A 116 5.97 1.02 -4.45
CA LEU A 116 5.28 -0.12 -3.85
C LEU A 116 3.77 0.01 -4.03
N LEU A 117 3.19 1.18 -3.76
CA LEU A 117 1.76 1.44 -3.96
C LEU A 117 1.32 1.27 -5.42
N ALA A 118 2.12 1.77 -6.37
CA ALA A 118 1.87 1.57 -7.79
C ALA A 118 1.97 0.07 -8.16
N ALA A 119 2.97 -0.63 -7.64
CA ALA A 119 3.16 -2.05 -7.93
C ALA A 119 2.06 -2.95 -7.36
N LEU A 120 1.52 -2.60 -6.19
CA LEU A 120 0.37 -3.31 -5.62
C LEU A 120 -0.84 -3.30 -6.57
N ARG A 121 -1.00 -2.29 -7.41
CA ARG A 121 -2.09 -2.22 -8.43
C ARG A 121 -1.99 -3.31 -9.49
N PHE A 122 -0.78 -3.83 -9.75
CA PHE A 122 -0.49 -4.88 -10.72
C PHE A 122 0.00 -6.17 -10.05
N ALA A 123 -0.17 -6.29 -8.73
CA ALA A 123 0.26 -7.45 -7.97
C ALA A 123 -0.53 -8.73 -8.30
N ASP A 124 -1.56 -8.66 -9.14
CA ASP A 124 -2.17 -9.81 -9.80
C ASP A 124 -1.23 -10.46 -10.83
N GLU A 125 -0.25 -9.74 -11.37
CA GLU A 125 0.78 -10.33 -12.21
C GLU A 125 1.83 -11.07 -11.35
N PRO A 126 1.99 -12.41 -11.50
CA PRO A 126 2.83 -13.20 -10.60
C PRO A 126 4.28 -12.70 -10.52
N ARG A 127 4.86 -12.30 -11.66
CA ARG A 127 6.23 -11.78 -11.74
C ARG A 127 6.45 -10.51 -10.92
N LEU A 128 5.44 -9.64 -10.88
CA LEU A 128 5.52 -8.41 -10.09
C LEU A 128 5.36 -8.76 -8.62
N PHE A 129 4.36 -9.58 -8.29
CA PHE A 129 4.12 -10.03 -6.93
C PHE A 129 5.36 -10.69 -6.32
N GLU A 130 6.03 -11.58 -7.04
CA GLU A 130 7.21 -12.33 -6.56
C GLU A 130 8.35 -11.42 -6.10
N ALA A 131 8.50 -10.23 -6.70
CA ALA A 131 9.55 -9.29 -6.36
C ALA A 131 9.27 -8.44 -5.11
N LEU A 132 7.99 -8.17 -4.81
CA LEU A 132 7.61 -7.20 -3.78
C LEU A 132 8.00 -7.59 -2.36
N PRO A 133 7.85 -8.85 -1.90
CA PRO A 133 8.21 -9.24 -0.54
C PRO A 133 9.68 -8.96 -0.23
N THR A 134 10.56 -9.26 -1.18
CA THR A 134 11.99 -9.02 -1.00
C THR A 134 12.34 -7.54 -1.05
N LEU A 135 11.73 -6.78 -1.96
CA LEU A 135 11.93 -5.32 -2.01
C LEU A 135 11.51 -4.65 -0.69
N LEU A 136 10.38 -5.08 -0.14
CA LEU A 136 9.86 -4.63 1.14
C LEU A 136 10.82 -4.98 2.29
N LEU A 137 11.31 -6.23 2.35
CA LEU A 137 12.27 -6.66 3.39
C LEU A 137 13.58 -5.88 3.36
N ARG A 138 14.17 -5.67 2.19
CA ARG A 138 15.44 -4.96 2.02
C ARG A 138 15.38 -3.50 2.51
N ASN A 139 14.20 -2.90 2.46
CA ASN A 139 14.00 -1.50 2.78
C ASN A 139 13.12 -1.27 4.02
N ALA A 140 12.80 -2.32 4.78
CA ALA A 140 11.85 -2.24 5.88
C ALA A 140 12.23 -1.20 6.95
N ALA A 141 13.52 -0.97 7.17
CA ALA A 141 14.02 0.00 8.16
C ALA A 141 13.93 1.46 7.70
N VAL A 142 13.87 1.71 6.39
CA VAL A 142 13.87 3.07 5.81
C VAL A 142 12.52 3.48 5.23
N LEU A 143 11.59 2.54 5.09
CA LEU A 143 10.24 2.77 4.61
C LEU A 143 9.42 3.62 5.59
N ASP A 144 8.71 4.62 5.07
CA ASP A 144 7.60 5.24 5.80
C ASP A 144 6.37 4.32 5.75
N TRP A 145 6.27 3.46 6.76
CA TRP A 145 5.17 2.52 6.90
C TRP A 145 3.81 3.19 7.11
N SER A 146 3.79 4.37 7.73
CA SER A 146 2.54 5.12 7.92
C SER A 146 2.00 5.57 6.57
N GLN A 147 2.88 6.13 5.74
CA GLN A 147 2.55 6.53 4.36
C GLN A 147 2.13 5.32 3.52
N LEU A 148 2.88 4.22 3.56
CA LEU A 148 2.58 3.02 2.78
C LEU A 148 1.23 2.40 3.17
N VAL A 149 0.94 2.23 4.46
CA VAL A 149 -0.32 1.66 4.95
C VAL A 149 -1.49 2.60 4.63
N SER A 150 -1.35 3.90 4.92
CA SER A 150 -2.39 4.90 4.64
C SER A 150 -2.71 4.97 3.15
N GLY A 151 -1.66 5.01 2.30
CA GLY A 151 -1.81 4.98 0.85
C GLY A 151 -2.49 3.70 0.35
N ALA A 152 -2.15 2.54 0.91
CA ALA A 152 -2.79 1.28 0.56
C ALA A 152 -4.28 1.27 0.94
N LEU A 153 -4.64 1.79 2.11
CA LEU A 153 -6.04 1.92 2.53
C LEU A 153 -6.82 2.89 1.62
N MET A 154 -6.23 4.04 1.29
CA MET A 154 -6.85 5.05 0.41
C MET A 154 -7.11 4.50 -1.00
N LEU A 155 -6.19 3.69 -1.53
CA LEU A 155 -6.30 3.08 -2.86
C LEU A 155 -7.06 1.74 -2.85
N GLN A 156 -7.56 1.31 -1.68
CA GLN A 156 -8.20 0.00 -1.48
C GLN A 156 -7.30 -1.18 -1.89
N LEU A 157 -6.02 -1.10 -1.57
CA LEU A 157 -4.98 -2.09 -1.84
C LEU A 157 -4.52 -2.83 -0.57
N GLN A 158 -5.22 -2.68 0.56
CA GLN A 158 -4.78 -3.26 1.84
C GLN A 158 -4.73 -4.79 1.83
N ASN A 159 -5.60 -5.49 1.09
CA ASN A 159 -5.48 -6.95 0.93
C ASN A 159 -4.20 -7.30 0.17
N ARG A 160 -3.86 -6.52 -0.86
CA ARG A 160 -2.66 -6.73 -1.66
C ARG A 160 -1.39 -6.44 -0.87
N LEU A 161 -1.36 -5.35 -0.10
CA LEU A 161 -0.25 -5.08 0.82
C LEU A 161 -0.14 -6.19 1.89
N GLY A 162 -1.27 -6.60 2.47
CA GLY A 162 -1.33 -7.70 3.43
C GLY A 162 -0.78 -9.01 2.89
N MET A 163 -1.09 -9.36 1.63
CA MET A 163 -0.50 -10.51 0.94
C MET A 163 1.02 -10.39 0.81
N VAL A 164 1.54 -9.21 0.42
CA VAL A 164 2.97 -8.98 0.25
C VAL A 164 3.70 -9.09 1.59
N VAL A 165 3.14 -8.51 2.67
CA VAL A 165 3.69 -8.63 4.03
C VAL A 165 3.64 -10.08 4.50
N ALA A 166 2.53 -10.80 4.26
CA ALA A 166 2.40 -12.22 4.60
C ALA A 166 3.45 -13.08 3.85
N ALA A 167 3.65 -12.80 2.57
CA ALA A 167 4.68 -13.43 1.75
C ALA A 167 6.10 -13.14 2.29
N ALA A 168 6.37 -11.90 2.70
CA ALA A 168 7.64 -11.53 3.32
C ALA A 168 7.88 -12.31 4.61
N LEU A 169 6.86 -12.47 5.46
CA LEU A 169 6.93 -13.28 6.69
C LEU A 169 7.22 -14.75 6.40
N GLN A 170 6.78 -15.30 5.26
CA GLN A 170 7.15 -16.67 4.84
C GLN A 170 8.65 -16.82 4.54
N LEU A 171 9.36 -15.73 4.24
CA LEU A 171 10.79 -15.74 3.92
C LEU A 171 11.70 -15.70 5.16
N LYS A 172 11.15 -15.63 6.37
CA LYS A 172 11.91 -15.53 7.62
C LYS A 172 12.98 -16.62 7.80
N GLY A 173 12.71 -17.84 7.33
CA GLY A 173 13.66 -18.96 7.39
C GLY A 173 14.81 -18.87 6.38
N SER A 174 14.66 -18.06 5.33
CA SER A 174 15.62 -17.96 4.23
C SER A 174 16.37 -16.63 4.19
N ALA A 175 15.91 -15.61 4.92
CA ALA A 175 16.47 -14.26 4.93
C ALA A 175 17.25 -13.98 6.22
N SER A 176 18.49 -14.47 6.31
CA SER A 176 19.36 -14.36 7.49
C SER A 176 19.76 -12.94 7.86
N ASP A 177 19.81 -12.04 6.88
CA ASP A 177 20.38 -10.69 7.04
C ASP A 177 19.36 -9.68 7.58
N VAL A 178 18.10 -10.10 7.77
CA VAL A 178 17.01 -9.24 8.24
C VAL A 178 16.98 -9.24 9.78
N PRO A 179 17.09 -8.07 10.43
CA PRO A 179 17.07 -7.98 11.89
C PRO A 179 15.81 -8.59 12.53
N GLY A 180 15.98 -9.15 13.73
CA GLY A 180 14.89 -9.74 14.52
C GLY A 180 13.68 -8.81 14.72
N ASP A 181 13.96 -7.55 15.04
CA ASP A 181 12.93 -6.53 15.30
C ASP A 181 12.09 -6.22 14.06
N THR A 182 12.68 -6.28 12.86
CA THR A 182 11.96 -6.12 11.59
C THR A 182 10.86 -7.16 11.45
N TRP A 183 11.12 -8.42 11.83
CA TRP A 183 10.12 -9.48 11.75
C TRP A 183 8.95 -9.25 12.71
N ARG A 184 9.23 -8.80 13.94
CA ARG A 184 8.17 -8.49 14.92
C ARG A 184 7.32 -7.31 14.43
N PHE A 185 7.97 -6.28 13.92
CA PHE A 185 7.28 -5.12 13.36
C PHE A 185 6.41 -5.48 12.14
N LEU A 186 6.89 -6.32 11.23
CA LEU A 186 6.09 -6.78 10.09
C LEU A 186 4.87 -7.60 10.52
N ASP A 187 5.00 -8.39 11.60
CA ASP A 187 3.88 -9.13 12.20
C ASP A 187 2.82 -8.16 12.78
N GLU A 188 3.24 -7.09 13.46
CA GLU A 188 2.35 -6.04 13.95
C GLU A 188 1.63 -5.30 12.80
N VAL A 189 2.36 -4.96 11.73
CA VAL A 189 1.77 -4.34 10.52
C VAL A 189 0.77 -5.29 9.86
N HIS A 190 1.12 -6.57 9.76
CA HIS A 190 0.23 -7.61 9.22
C HIS A 190 -1.07 -7.71 10.01
N GLY A 191 -0.98 -7.71 11.35
CA GLY A 191 -2.15 -7.70 12.24
C GLY A 191 -3.05 -6.48 12.03
N LYS A 192 -2.47 -5.28 11.96
CA LYS A 192 -3.23 -4.03 11.69
C LYS A 192 -3.92 -4.05 10.33
N LEU A 193 -3.24 -4.51 9.29
CA LEU A 193 -3.85 -4.64 7.96
C LEU A 193 -4.99 -5.66 7.97
N ALA A 194 -4.90 -6.70 8.81
CA ALA A 194 -5.93 -7.74 8.91
C ALA A 194 -7.24 -7.20 9.52
N GLU A 195 -7.15 -6.21 10.42
CA GLU A 195 -8.32 -5.50 10.97
C GLU A 195 -9.05 -4.69 9.90
N ALA A 196 -8.32 -4.14 8.92
CA ALA A 196 -8.87 -3.35 7.81
C ALA A 196 -9.11 -4.17 6.53
N ARG A 197 -9.02 -5.50 6.61
CA ARG A 197 -9.13 -6.42 5.47
C ARG A 197 -10.46 -6.25 4.76
N LEU A 198 -10.42 -6.18 3.43
CA LEU A 198 -11.60 -6.12 2.58
C LEU A 198 -12.19 -7.51 2.38
N ASP A 199 -13.51 -7.60 2.40
CA ASP A 199 -14.24 -8.78 1.91
C ASP A 199 -14.28 -8.77 0.37
N ARG A 200 -13.10 -8.81 -0.25
CA ARG A 200 -12.92 -8.77 -1.70
C ARG A 200 -11.95 -9.88 -2.10
N GLN A 201 -12.36 -10.65 -3.09
CA GLN A 201 -11.49 -11.67 -3.68
C GLN A 201 -10.37 -11.04 -4.49
N GLU A 202 -9.15 -11.49 -4.24
CA GLU A 202 -7.95 -11.13 -5.03
C GLU A 202 -7.47 -12.36 -5.80
N PHE A 203 -6.80 -12.14 -6.93
CA PHE A 203 -6.24 -13.21 -7.74
C PHE A 203 -4.77 -12.90 -8.04
N LEU A 204 -3.91 -13.90 -7.88
CA LEU A 204 -2.53 -13.89 -8.36
C LEU A 204 -2.48 -14.76 -9.62
N GLY A 205 -2.44 -14.12 -10.77
CA GLY A 205 -2.56 -14.71 -12.09
C GLY A 205 -3.99 -14.64 -12.65
N PRO A 206 -4.22 -15.29 -13.82
CA PRO A 206 -5.50 -15.23 -14.50
C PRO A 206 -6.60 -15.90 -13.66
N LYS A 207 -7.72 -15.19 -13.49
CA LYS A 207 -8.91 -15.74 -12.84
C LYS A 207 -9.49 -16.90 -13.67
N PRO A 208 -9.71 -18.09 -13.09
CA PRO A 208 -10.38 -19.18 -13.77
C PRO A 208 -11.80 -18.78 -14.23
N SER A 209 -12.18 -19.21 -15.43
CA SER A 209 -13.51 -18.94 -16.00
C SER A 209 -14.58 -19.96 -15.61
N THR A 210 -14.17 -21.12 -15.07
CA THR A 210 -15.07 -22.22 -14.70
C THR A 210 -15.12 -22.41 -13.19
N HIS A 211 -16.23 -22.96 -12.70
CA HIS A 211 -16.40 -23.30 -11.29
C HIS A 211 -15.38 -24.35 -10.83
N GLU A 212 -15.18 -25.41 -11.63
CA GLU A 212 -14.17 -26.45 -11.38
C GLU A 212 -12.75 -25.87 -11.29
N GLY A 213 -12.40 -24.96 -12.21
CA GLY A 213 -11.10 -24.28 -12.16
C GLY A 213 -10.92 -23.39 -10.92
N MET A 214 -11.99 -22.75 -10.46
CA MET A 214 -11.99 -22.00 -9.19
C MET A 214 -11.81 -22.92 -7.98
N GLU A 215 -12.49 -24.06 -7.91
CA GLU A 215 -12.34 -25.03 -6.82
C GLU A 215 -10.93 -25.61 -6.78
N ASP A 216 -10.37 -25.95 -7.94
CA ASP A 216 -9.01 -26.49 -8.02
C ASP A 216 -7.95 -25.46 -7.65
N LEU A 217 -8.14 -24.19 -8.02
CA LEU A 217 -7.28 -23.10 -7.57
C LEU A 217 -7.38 -22.92 -6.05
N ALA A 218 -8.60 -22.95 -5.49
CA ALA A 218 -8.83 -22.81 -4.05
C ALA A 218 -8.14 -23.94 -3.25
N LYS A 219 -8.15 -25.18 -3.75
CA LYS A 219 -7.45 -26.33 -3.12
C LYS A 219 -5.93 -26.13 -3.07
N ARG A 220 -5.36 -25.51 -4.10
CA ARG A 220 -3.90 -25.27 -4.22
C ARG A 220 -3.44 -23.97 -3.58
N THR A 221 -4.38 -23.10 -3.21
CA THR A 221 -4.04 -21.79 -2.65
C THR A 221 -3.47 -21.94 -1.23
N PRO A 222 -2.25 -21.43 -0.97
CA PRO A 222 -1.62 -21.59 0.33
C PRO A 222 -2.39 -20.82 1.43
N PRO A 223 -2.34 -21.29 2.70
CA PRO A 223 -3.09 -20.67 3.79
C PRO A 223 -2.82 -19.17 3.99
N TRP A 224 -1.57 -18.75 3.82
CA TRP A 224 -1.16 -17.35 3.99
C TRP A 224 -1.75 -16.41 2.92
N LEU A 225 -2.08 -16.91 1.72
CA LEU A 225 -2.84 -16.14 0.71
C LEU A 225 -4.34 -16.17 0.99
N ARG A 226 -4.89 -17.32 1.37
CA ARG A 226 -6.32 -17.45 1.69
C ARG A 226 -6.75 -16.53 2.83
N ALA A 227 -5.85 -16.29 3.80
CA ALA A 227 -6.06 -15.31 4.87
C ALA A 227 -6.36 -13.89 4.37
N TRP A 228 -6.02 -13.57 3.12
CA TRP A 228 -6.28 -12.26 2.49
C TRP A 228 -7.32 -12.32 1.37
N HIS A 229 -8.16 -13.36 1.37
CA HIS A 229 -9.19 -13.60 0.34
C HIS A 229 -8.58 -13.73 -1.07
N ALA A 230 -7.31 -14.11 -1.14
CA ALA A 230 -6.57 -14.24 -2.38
C ALA A 230 -6.50 -15.68 -2.86
N PHE A 231 -6.50 -15.85 -4.18
CA PHE A 231 -6.37 -17.13 -4.86
C PHE A 231 -5.13 -17.13 -5.76
N GLY A 232 -4.33 -18.19 -5.70
CA GLY A 232 -3.09 -18.29 -6.45
C GLY A 232 -2.29 -19.53 -6.06
N SER A 233 -1.50 -20.07 -6.99
CA SER A 233 -0.66 -21.26 -6.76
C SER A 233 0.80 -20.88 -6.48
N MET A 234 1.02 -19.81 -5.71
CA MET A 234 2.35 -19.26 -5.46
C MET A 234 3.21 -20.22 -4.63
N ASP A 235 4.46 -20.40 -5.04
CA ASP A 235 5.48 -21.18 -4.32
C ASP A 235 6.45 -20.25 -3.58
N ILE A 236 6.77 -20.59 -2.32
CA ILE A 236 7.74 -19.88 -1.50
C ILE A 236 9.12 -19.90 -2.16
N GLN A 237 9.48 -20.97 -2.88
CA GLN A 237 10.76 -21.02 -3.58
C GLN A 237 10.88 -19.93 -4.65
N SER A 238 9.81 -19.63 -5.38
CA SER A 238 9.79 -18.52 -6.35
C SER A 238 10.05 -17.18 -5.68
N LEU A 239 9.41 -16.90 -4.53
CA LEU A 239 9.61 -15.67 -3.76
C LEU A 239 11.08 -15.51 -3.31
N SER A 240 11.71 -16.62 -2.90
CA SER A 240 13.09 -16.59 -2.41
C SER A 240 14.14 -16.26 -3.47
N ARG A 241 13.81 -16.36 -4.76
CA ARG A 241 14.75 -16.05 -5.87
C ARG A 241 15.22 -14.60 -5.88
N HIS A 242 14.44 -13.70 -5.29
CA HIS A 242 14.76 -12.28 -5.20
C HIS A 242 15.59 -11.94 -3.96
N LEU A 243 15.76 -12.86 -3.00
CA LEU A 243 16.64 -12.64 -1.85
C LEU A 243 18.09 -12.45 -2.31
N PRO A 244 18.83 -11.51 -1.68
CA PRO A 244 20.26 -11.43 -1.92
C PRO A 244 20.91 -12.78 -1.54
N ARG A 245 21.87 -13.22 -2.35
CA ARG A 245 22.67 -14.42 -2.08
C ARG A 245 23.88 -14.08 -1.23
#